data_AF-A0A1H1DCJ8-F1
#
_entry.id   AF-A0A1H1DCJ8-F1
#
_cell.length_a   1.000
_cell.length_b   1.000
_cell.length_c   1.000
_cell.angle_alpha   90.00
_cell.angle_beta   90.00
_cell.angle_gamma   90.00
#
_symmetry.space_group_name_H-M   'P 1'
#
loop_
_entity.id
_entity.type
_entity.pdbx_description
1 polymer ?
#
loop_
_entity_poly.entity_id
_entity_poly.type
_entity_poly.pdbx_seq_one_letter_code
_entity_poly.pdbx_strand_id
1 'polypeptide(L)'
;MSNEVKSVLLAVGVPFAGVLGGIVYLSDSEAAVLGFPVLFAWLFLWMPLTSLCMHLAWRFFDRDDFEELERFDLAADQASRESGVDAA
;
A
#
# COMPACT_ATOMS: atom_id res chain seq x y z
N MET A 1 12.45 14.67 -4.14
CA MET A 1 11.58 13.59 -4.67
C MET A 1 11.37 12.58 -3.56
N SER A 2 10.50 12.87 -2.58
CA SER A 2 10.84 12.42 -1.23
C SER A 2 10.00 11.30 -0.64
N ASN A 3 8.67 11.22 -0.82
CA ASN A 3 7.88 10.14 -0.18
C ASN A 3 6.80 9.52 -1.10
N GLU A 4 6.07 10.31 -1.88
CA GLU A 4 5.03 9.79 -2.81
C GLU A 4 5.60 8.81 -3.83
N VAL A 5 6.72 9.16 -4.45
CA VAL A 5 7.40 8.29 -5.44
C VAL A 5 7.82 6.97 -4.81
N LYS A 6 8.20 6.95 -3.53
CA LYS A 6 8.57 5.71 -2.81
C LYS A 6 7.36 4.84 -2.56
N SER A 7 6.21 5.44 -2.22
CA SER A 7 4.94 4.72 -2.07
C SER A 7 4.53 4.08 -3.39
N VAL A 8 4.55 4.84 -4.49
CA VAL A 8 4.25 4.33 -5.83
C VAL A 8 5.26 3.26 -6.25
N LEU A 9 6.56 3.44 -6.00
CA LEU A 9 7.58 2.44 -6.29
C LEU A 9 7.39 1.15 -5.47
N LEU A 10 6.92 1.25 -4.23
CA LEU A 10 6.64 0.07 -3.42
C LEU A 10 5.38 -0.64 -3.92
N ALA A 11 4.31 0.12 -4.14
CA ALA A 11 3.02 -0.37 -4.61
C ALA A 11 3.09 -1.01 -6.00
N VAL A 12 3.95 -0.52 -6.89
CA VAL A 12 4.12 -1.03 -8.27
C VAL A 12 5.34 -1.94 -8.39
N GLY A 13 6.44 -1.60 -7.71
CA GLY A 13 7.68 -2.36 -7.78
C GLY A 13 7.58 -3.72 -7.11
N VAL A 14 6.79 -3.85 -6.04
CA VAL A 14 6.51 -5.16 -5.41
C VAL A 14 5.76 -6.09 -6.37
N PRO A 15 4.57 -5.75 -6.93
CA PRO A 15 3.87 -6.55 -7.95
C PRO A 15 4.76 -6.90 -9.13
N PHE A 16 5.52 -5.93 -9.63
CA PHE A 16 6.43 -6.16 -10.74
C PHE A 16 7.52 -7.19 -10.38
N ALA A 17 8.19 -7.01 -9.24
CA ALA A 17 9.26 -7.88 -8.80
C ALA A 17 8.79 -9.31 -8.51
N GLY A 18 7.62 -9.51 -7.90
CA GLY A 18 7.14 -10.88 -7.64
C GLY A 18 6.53 -11.56 -8.87
N VAL A 19 6.07 -10.84 -9.90
CA VAL A 19 5.64 -11.44 -11.16
C VAL A 19 6.86 -11.84 -11.98
N LEU A 20 7.83 -10.93 -12.13
CA LEU A 20 9.11 -11.25 -12.79
C LEU A 20 9.89 -12.33 -12.05
N GLY A 21 9.94 -12.26 -10.72
CA GLY A 21 10.58 -13.30 -9.90
C GLY A 21 9.93 -14.65 -10.11
N GLY A 22 8.59 -14.69 -10.14
CA GLY A 22 7.84 -15.90 -10.43
C GLY A 22 8.13 -16.46 -11.81
N ILE A 23 8.09 -15.60 -12.84
CA ILE A 23 8.35 -16.01 -14.22
C ILE A 23 9.80 -16.46 -14.38
N VAL A 24 10.79 -15.66 -13.97
CA VAL A 24 12.22 -15.98 -14.17
C VAL A 24 12.64 -17.22 -13.38
N TYR A 25 12.11 -17.41 -12.17
CA TYR A 25 12.53 -18.51 -11.30
C TYR A 25 11.77 -19.81 -11.59
N LEU A 26 10.50 -19.72 -12.02
CA LEU A 26 9.66 -20.89 -12.27
C LEU A 26 9.51 -21.23 -13.77
N SER A 27 10.01 -20.40 -14.70
CA SER A 27 9.85 -20.63 -16.15
C SER A 27 10.43 -21.95 -16.65
N ASP A 28 11.48 -22.44 -16.01
CA ASP A 28 12.16 -23.70 -16.39
C ASP A 28 11.90 -24.83 -15.37
N SER A 29 11.09 -24.57 -14.34
CA SER A 29 10.95 -25.50 -13.22
C SER A 29 9.84 -26.51 -13.49
N GLU A 30 10.21 -27.76 -13.75
CA GLU A 30 9.30 -28.92 -13.77
C GLU A 30 8.83 -29.34 -12.36
N ALA A 31 9.23 -28.58 -11.33
CA ALA A 31 8.90 -28.86 -9.95
C ALA A 31 7.37 -28.84 -9.74
N ALA A 32 6.87 -29.96 -9.23
CA ALA A 32 5.47 -30.12 -8.85
C ALA A 32 5.39 -30.32 -7.34
N VAL A 33 4.60 -29.48 -6.66
CA VAL A 33 4.28 -29.65 -5.24
C VAL A 33 3.02 -30.51 -5.18
N LEU A 34 3.12 -31.71 -4.61
CA LEU A 34 2.02 -32.68 -4.50
C LEU A 34 1.35 -33.04 -5.85
N GLY A 35 2.09 -32.96 -6.96
CA GLY A 35 1.58 -33.21 -8.31
C GLY A 35 0.99 -31.98 -9.01
N PHE A 36 0.95 -30.82 -8.34
CA PHE A 36 0.52 -29.55 -8.95
C PHE A 36 1.72 -28.66 -9.27
N PRO A 37 1.68 -27.87 -10.37
CA PRO A 37 2.76 -26.95 -10.72
C PRO A 37 3.16 -26.04 -9.55
N VAL A 38 4.46 -25.91 -9.28
CA VAL A 38 4.99 -25.05 -8.21
C VAL A 38 4.58 -23.57 -8.38
N LEU A 39 4.14 -23.19 -9.59
CA LEU A 39 3.52 -21.90 -9.90
C LEU A 39 2.33 -21.57 -8.99
N PHE A 40 1.54 -22.57 -8.59
CA PHE A 40 0.43 -22.36 -7.66
C PHE A 40 0.91 -22.00 -6.25
N ALA A 41 2.00 -22.63 -5.77
CA ALA A 41 2.60 -22.28 -4.48
C ALA A 41 3.15 -20.85 -4.51
N TRP A 42 3.74 -20.43 -5.64
CA TRP A 42 4.17 -19.05 -5.84
C TRP A 42 2.99 -18.06 -5.84
N LEU A 43 1.88 -18.41 -6.48
CA LEU A 43 0.66 -17.61 -6.46
C LEU A 43 0.08 -17.50 -5.03
N PHE A 44 0.19 -18.57 -4.24
CA PHE A 44 -0.17 -18.53 -2.81
C PHE A 44 0.76 -17.63 -2.00
N LEU A 45 2.06 -17.60 -2.32
CA LEU A 45 3.01 -16.66 -1.73
C LEU A 45 2.69 -15.19 -2.08
N TRP A 46 2.03 -14.99 -3.22
CA TRP A 46 1.55 -13.68 -3.66
C TRP A 46 0.43 -13.11 -2.78
N MET A 47 -0.40 -13.94 -2.14
CA MET A 47 -1.47 -13.50 -1.22
C MET A 47 -0.98 -12.68 -0.01
N PRO A 48 -0.01 -13.17 0.79
CA PRO A 48 0.54 -12.37 1.87
C PRO A 48 1.33 -11.18 1.35
N LEU A 49 1.96 -11.28 0.16
CA LEU A 49 2.75 -10.19 -0.42
C LEU A 49 1.86 -9.00 -0.84
N THR A 50 0.69 -9.24 -1.44
CA THR A 50 -0.28 -8.18 -1.74
C THR A 50 -0.87 -7.58 -0.47
N SER A 51 -1.20 -8.41 0.53
CA SER A 51 -1.66 -7.93 1.83
C SER A 51 -0.61 -7.05 2.52
N LEU A 52 0.66 -7.46 2.48
CA LEU A 52 1.78 -6.69 3.00
C LEU A 52 1.98 -5.39 2.21
N CYS A 53 1.79 -5.41 0.89
CA CYS A 53 1.86 -4.22 0.05
C CYS A 53 0.81 -3.18 0.48
N MET A 54 -0.44 -3.61 0.69
CA MET A 54 -1.51 -2.75 1.21
C MET A 54 -1.20 -2.25 2.63
N HIS A 55 -0.67 -3.12 3.49
CA HIS A 55 -0.29 -2.76 4.85
C HIS A 55 0.84 -1.73 4.89
N LEU A 56 1.85 -1.88 4.03
CA LEU A 56 2.96 -0.95 3.89
C LEU A 56 2.50 0.37 3.27
N ALA A 57 1.63 0.34 2.26
CA ALA A 57 1.02 1.54 1.70
C ALA A 57 0.30 2.34 2.79
N TRP A 58 -0.49 1.67 3.64
CA TRP A 58 -1.17 2.31 4.76
C TRP A 58 -0.18 2.86 5.81
N ARG A 59 0.84 2.09 6.16
CA ARG A 59 1.87 2.48 7.14
C ARG A 59 2.68 3.71 6.73
N PHE A 60 2.90 3.90 5.42
CA PHE A 60 3.75 4.96 4.86
C PHE A 60 2.98 6.16 4.30
N PHE A 61 1.72 6.01 3.88
CA PHE A 61 0.95 7.06 3.22
C PHE A 61 -0.19 7.60 4.09
N ASP A 62 -0.92 6.72 4.79
CA ASP A 62 -2.10 7.10 5.58
C ASP A 62 -1.76 7.98 6.80
N ARG A 63 -0.51 7.93 7.28
CA ARG A 63 -0.09 8.74 8.44
C ARG A 63 0.00 10.24 8.15
N ASP A 64 0.42 10.64 6.96
CA ASP A 64 0.59 12.06 6.64
C ASP A 64 -0.75 12.69 6.19
N ASP A 65 -1.56 11.96 5.40
CA ASP A 65 -2.87 12.44 4.95
C ASP A 65 -3.88 12.58 6.11
N PHE A 66 -3.85 11.67 7.09
CA PHE A 66 -4.76 11.72 8.23
C PHE A 66 -4.48 12.94 9.14
N GLU A 67 -3.21 13.29 9.34
CA GLU A 67 -2.83 14.45 10.15
C GLU A 67 -3.21 15.77 9.47
N GLU A 68 -3.16 15.84 8.14
CA GLU A 68 -3.57 17.02 7.39
C GLU A 68 -5.10 17.23 7.40
N LEU A 69 -5.87 16.16 7.22
CA LEU A 69 -7.34 16.20 7.33
C LEU A 69 -7.80 16.61 8.73
N GLU A 70 -7.21 16.02 9.78
CA GLU A 70 -7.54 16.36 11.17
C GLU A 70 -7.25 17.84 11.47
N ARG A 71 -6.14 18.37 10.94
CA ARG A 71 -5.79 19.79 11.10
C ARG A 71 -6.74 20.72 10.34
N PHE A 72 -7.21 20.31 9.16
CA PHE A 72 -8.22 21.05 8.40
C PHE A 72 -9.59 21.05 9.10
N ASP A 73 -10.01 19.90 9.64
CA ASP A 73 -11.26 19.78 10.42
C ASP A 73 -11.20 20.63 11.69
N LEU A 74 -10.07 20.63 12.40
CA LEU A 74 -9.84 21.50 13.57
C LEU A 74 -9.86 22.99 13.20
N ALA A 75 -9.26 23.37 12.06
CA ALA A 75 -9.29 24.74 11.58
C ALA A 75 -10.71 25.18 11.16
N ALA A 76 -11.48 24.28 10.55
CA ALA A 76 -12.88 24.52 10.18
C ALA A 76 -13.79 24.67 11.42
N ASP A 77 -13.60 23.83 12.45
CA ASP A 77 -14.32 23.95 13.73
C ASP A 77 -13.98 25.28 14.43
N GLN A 78 -12.71 25.67 14.42
CA GLN A 78 -12.27 26.92 15.05
C GLN A 78 -12.87 28.16 14.36
N ALA A 79 -12.89 28.21 13.03
CA ALA A 79 -13.52 29.30 12.28
C ALA A 79 -15.05 29.39 12.52
N SER A 80 -15.69 28.25 12.74
CA SER A 80 -17.12 28.17 13.10
C SER A 80 -17.40 28.75 14.49
N ARG A 81 -16.47 28.58 15.43
CA ARG A 81 -16.59 29.10 16.81
C ARG A 81 -16.34 30.60 16.88
N GLU A 82 -15.36 31.11 16.14
CA GLU A 82 -15.05 32.55 16.11
C GLU A 82 -16.21 33.35 15.50
N SER A 83 -16.75 32.89 14.36
CA SER A 83 -17.90 33.53 13.72
C SER A 83 -19.19 33.49 14.56
N GLY A 84 -19.38 32.45 15.38
CA GLY A 84 -20.50 32.38 16.33
C GLY A 84 -20.34 33.29 17.56
N VAL A 85 -19.11 33.58 17.97
CA VAL A 85 -18.80 34.52 19.06
C VAL A 85 -18.96 35.97 18.58
N ASP A 86 -18.55 36.28 17.35
CA ASP A 86 -18.64 37.64 16.79
C ASP A 86 -20.09 38.05 16.43
N ALA A 87 -21.00 37.09 16.35
CA ALA A 87 -22.41 37.31 16.07
C ALA A 87 -23.28 37.48 17.34
N ALA A 88 -22.72 37.30 18.54
CA ALA A 88 -23.40 37.35 19.83
C ALA A 88 -23.09 38.66 20.59
#